data_AF-A0A5B8VD53-F1
#
_entry.id   AF-A0A5B8VD53-F1
#
_cell.length_a   1.000
_cell.length_b   1.000
_cell.length_c   1.000
_cell.angle_alpha   90.00
_cell.angle_beta   90.00
_cell.angle_gamma   90.00
#
_symmetry.space_group_name_H-M   'P 1'
#
loop_
_entity.id
_entity.type
_entity.pdbx_description
1 polymer ?
#
loop_
_entity_poly.entity_id
_entity_poly.type
_entity_poly.pdbx_seq_one_letter_code
_entity_poly.pdbx_strand_id
1 'polypeptide(L)'
;MKTNLIQQEILLLTDSTFSQQLMGEKGSSDSDKYLSQTEQLENACWNGALYEMLPGVIKKTPGGKNLYVWEVRSYANFLEMELGEYLETTKQQDSINPYIFLSALYYN
;
A
#
# COMPACT_ATOMS: atom_id res chain seq x y z
N MET A 1 24.47 -8.80 -16.03
CA MET A 1 24.16 -8.78 -14.57
C MET A 1 22.65 -8.72 -14.44
N LYS A 2 22.03 -9.63 -13.68
CA LYS A 2 20.59 -9.50 -13.38
C LYS A 2 20.44 -8.37 -12.36
N THR A 3 19.80 -7.28 -12.75
CA THR A 3 19.42 -6.20 -11.83
C THR A 3 18.37 -6.79 -10.89
N ASN A 4 18.66 -6.87 -9.59
CA ASN A 4 17.67 -7.30 -8.60
C ASN A 4 16.69 -6.14 -8.38
N LEU A 5 15.68 -6.07 -9.23
CA LEU A 5 14.58 -5.12 -9.10
C LEU A 5 13.77 -5.50 -7.88
N ILE A 6 13.53 -4.52 -7.00
CA ILE A 6 12.68 -4.72 -5.82
C ILE A 6 11.31 -4.12 -6.13
N GLN A 7 10.32 -5.01 -6.11
CA GLN A 7 8.91 -4.69 -6.15
C GLN A 7 8.26 -5.28 -4.90
N GLN A 8 7.36 -4.52 -4.29
CA GLN A 8 6.68 -4.90 -3.06
C GLN A 8 5.22 -4.48 -3.14
N GLU A 9 4.35 -5.47 -2.99
CA GLU A 9 2.93 -5.28 -2.78
C GLU A 9 2.64 -5.30 -1.27
N ILE A 10 1.77 -4.41 -0.81
CA ILE A 10 1.31 -4.35 0.58
C ILE A 10 -0.20 -4.27 0.58
N LEU A 11 -0.84 -5.16 1.35
CA LEU A 11 -2.28 -5.09 1.65
C LEU A 11 -2.46 -4.61 3.09
N LEU A 12 -3.02 -3.41 3.25
CA LEU A 12 -3.28 -2.79 4.54
C LEU A 12 -4.77 -2.90 4.88
N LEU A 13 -5.11 -3.74 5.85
CA LEU A 13 -6.49 -3.95 6.28
C LEU A 13 -7.05 -2.67 6.94
N THR A 14 -8.08 -2.06 6.34
CA THR A 14 -8.66 -0.79 6.79
C THR A 14 -9.42 -0.95 8.11
N ASP A 15 -10.09 -2.09 8.31
CA ASP A 15 -10.92 -2.37 9.49
C ASP A 15 -10.13 -3.00 10.65
N SER A 16 -8.81 -2.80 10.67
CA SER A 16 -7.95 -3.31 11.75
C SER A 16 -7.74 -2.26 12.84
N THR A 17 -7.52 -2.72 14.08
CA THR A 17 -7.11 -1.84 15.20
C THR A 17 -5.83 -1.08 14.90
N PHE A 18 -4.93 -1.70 14.14
CA PHE A 18 -3.69 -1.09 13.66
C PHE A 18 -3.98 0.15 12.81
N SER A 19 -4.83 0.03 11.78
CA SER A 19 -5.20 1.15 10.92
C SER A 19 -5.92 2.25 11.68
N GLN A 20 -6.77 1.90 12.65
CA GLN A 20 -7.44 2.90 13.49
C GLN A 20 -6.45 3.69 14.38
N GLN A 21 -5.47 3.01 14.98
CA GLN A 21 -4.43 3.67 15.80
C GLN A 21 -3.56 4.60 14.96
N LEU A 22 -3.18 4.14 13.77
CA LEU A 22 -2.37 4.91 12.85
C LEU A 22 -2.99 6.23 12.43
N MET A 23 -4.31 6.25 12.33
CA MET A 23 -5.10 7.42 11.98
C MET A 23 -5.35 8.32 13.20
N GLY A 24 -5.53 7.73 14.38
CA GLY A 24 -5.76 8.48 15.63
C GLY A 24 -4.57 9.32 16.10
N GLU A 25 -3.34 8.94 15.74
CA GLU A 25 -2.13 9.68 16.10
C GLU A 25 -1.84 10.88 15.19
N LYS A 26 -2.34 10.87 13.94
CA LYS A 26 -2.13 11.95 12.98
C LYS A 26 -3.31 12.93 13.08
N GLY A 27 -3.13 13.96 13.91
CA GLY A 27 -4.13 15.02 14.12
C GLY A 27 -4.64 15.55 12.78
N SER A 28 -5.95 15.47 12.59
CA SER A 28 -6.63 15.82 11.34
C SER A 28 -6.35 17.26 10.95
N SER A 29 -5.85 17.45 9.72
CA SER A 29 -5.85 18.77 9.11
C SER A 29 -7.31 19.19 8.87
N ASP A 30 -7.63 20.49 8.86
CA ASP A 30 -9.01 20.97 8.67
C ASP A 30 -9.65 20.50 7.34
N SER A 31 -8.84 20.08 6.36
CA SER A 31 -9.26 19.45 5.10
C SER A 31 -9.62 17.97 5.22
N ASP A 32 -9.07 17.24 6.19
CA ASP A 32 -9.32 15.81 6.37
C ASP A 32 -10.68 15.52 7.02
N LYS A 33 -11.30 16.52 7.64
CA LYS A 33 -12.57 16.39 8.37
C LYS A 33 -13.75 15.90 7.51
N TYR A 34 -13.65 16.00 6.17
CA TYR A 34 -14.70 15.61 5.24
C TYR A 34 -14.44 14.28 4.51
N LEU A 35 -13.27 13.68 4.72
CA LEU A 35 -12.89 12.43 4.09
C LEU A 35 -13.28 11.24 4.95
N SER A 36 -13.69 10.14 4.31
CA SER A 36 -13.84 8.85 4.96
C SER A 36 -12.49 8.34 5.48
N GLN A 37 -12.53 7.41 6.43
CA GLN A 37 -11.32 6.84 7.03
C GLN A 37 -10.38 6.24 5.98
N THR A 38 -10.94 5.57 4.98
CA THR A 38 -10.19 4.97 3.88
C THR A 38 -9.53 6.02 2.99
N GLU A 39 -10.22 7.12 2.68
CA GLU A 39 -9.67 8.21 1.86
C GLU A 39 -8.54 8.96 2.58
N GLN A 40 -8.69 9.20 3.89
CA GLN A 40 -7.62 9.79 4.68
C GLN A 40 -6.37 8.88 4.71
N LEU A 41 -6.57 7.57 4.84
CA LEU A 41 -5.48 6.60 4.84
C LEU A 41 -4.79 6.53 3.47
N GLU A 42 -5.56 6.53 2.38
CA GLU A 42 -5.04 6.60 1.02
C GLU A 42 -4.20 7.87 0.80
N ASN A 43 -4.70 9.03 1.24
CA ASN A 43 -3.94 10.29 1.19
C ASN A 43 -2.65 10.22 2.01
N ALA A 44 -2.68 9.62 3.20
CA ALA A 44 -1.50 9.43 4.02
C ALA A 44 -0.45 8.58 3.28
N CYS A 45 -0.88 7.49 2.64
CA CYS A 45 -0.01 6.63 1.83
C CYS A 45 0.68 7.42 0.70
N TRP A 46 -0.07 8.24 -0.03
CA TRP A 46 0.47 9.09 -1.10
C TRP A 46 1.44 10.17 -0.60
N ASN A 47 1.17 10.76 0.56
CA ASN A 47 1.99 11.81 1.14
C ASN A 47 3.30 11.30 1.79
N GLY A 48 3.64 10.02 1.60
CA GLY A 48 4.86 9.42 2.13
C GLY A 48 4.81 9.11 3.62
N ALA A 49 3.65 9.30 4.28
CA ALA A 49 3.45 8.89 5.67
C ALA A 49 3.69 7.40 5.84
N LEU A 50 3.45 6.60 4.80
CA LEU A 50 3.61 5.14 4.82
C LEU A 50 4.93 4.67 5.43
N TYR A 51 6.04 5.39 5.18
CA TYR A 51 7.37 5.06 5.73
C TYR A 51 7.48 5.26 7.24
N GLU A 52 6.72 6.19 7.79
CA GLU A 52 6.59 6.43 9.23
C GLU A 52 5.63 5.42 9.85
N MET A 53 4.58 5.06 9.11
CA MET A 53 3.48 4.20 9.57
C MET A 53 3.88 2.72 9.64
N LEU A 54 4.71 2.27 8.70
CA LEU A 54 5.12 0.87 8.56
C LEU A 54 6.66 0.72 8.62
N PRO A 55 7.31 1.14 9.71
CA PRO A 55 8.75 1.09 9.81
C PRO A 55 9.21 -0.38 9.78
N GLY A 56 10.17 -0.68 8.90
CA GLY A 56 10.75 -2.01 8.75
C GLY A 56 9.93 -3.01 7.93
N VAL A 57 8.69 -2.66 7.54
CA VAL A 57 7.89 -3.47 6.60
C VAL A 57 8.31 -3.17 5.17
N ILE A 58 8.55 -1.89 4.86
CA ILE A 58 8.91 -1.46 3.51
C ILE A 58 10.38 -1.79 3.24
N LYS A 59 10.62 -2.59 2.20
CA LYS A 59 11.96 -2.92 1.74
C LYS A 59 12.67 -1.68 1.23
N LYS A 60 14.00 -1.70 1.33
CA LYS A 60 14.86 -0.69 0.73
C LYS A 60 15.59 -1.28 -0.46
N THR A 61 15.94 -0.43 -1.43
CA THR A 61 16.82 -0.82 -2.53
C THR A 61 18.17 -1.30 -1.99
N PRO A 62 18.98 -2.03 -2.79
CA PRO A 62 20.34 -2.41 -2.37
C PRO A 62 21.23 -1.21 -1.96
N GLY A 63 20.94 -0.02 -2.48
CA GLY A 63 21.59 1.24 -2.11
C GLY A 63 20.98 1.94 -0.88
N GLY A 64 20.06 1.28 -0.17
CA GLY A 64 19.42 1.82 1.04
C GLY A 64 18.35 2.88 0.79
N LYS A 65 17.90 3.08 -0.46
CA LYS A 65 16.85 4.04 -0.79
C LYS A 65 15.47 3.46 -0.51
N ASN A 66 14.52 4.33 -0.15
CA ASN A 66 13.11 3.96 -0.08
C ASN A 66 12.59 3.67 -1.50
N LEU A 67 11.60 2.79 -1.59
CA LEU A 67 10.89 2.54 -2.85
C LEU A 67 10.00 3.74 -3.19
N TYR A 68 9.46 3.79 -4.41
CA TYR A 68 8.41 4.75 -4.74
C TYR A 68 7.06 4.05 -4.60
N VAL A 69 6.07 4.74 -4.05
CA VAL A 69 4.67 4.31 -4.13
C VAL A 69 4.18 4.67 -5.52
N TRP A 70 3.89 3.66 -6.33
CA TRP A 70 3.45 3.84 -7.72
C TRP A 70 1.95 3.83 -7.86
N GLU A 71 1.29 3.02 -7.04
CA GLU A 71 -0.15 2.87 -7.08
C GLU A 71 -0.67 2.57 -5.68
N VAL A 72 -1.82 3.17 -5.38
CA VAL A 72 -2.63 2.85 -4.22
C VAL A 72 -4.03 2.55 -4.74
N ARG A 73 -4.56 1.37 -4.44
CA ARG A 73 -5.91 0.97 -4.82
C ARG A 73 -6.74 0.72 -3.58
N SER A 74 -7.94 1.26 -3.57
CA SER A 74 -8.89 1.08 -2.48
C SER A 74 -9.86 -0.05 -2.77
N TYR A 75 -9.96 -1.00 -1.84
CA TYR A 75 -10.91 -2.10 -1.86
C TYR A 75 -11.83 -2.04 -0.64
N ALA A 76 -12.81 -2.95 -0.59
CA ALA A 76 -13.83 -2.94 0.46
C ALA A 76 -13.27 -3.05 1.88
N ASN A 77 -12.18 -3.78 2.07
CA ASN A 77 -11.63 -4.15 3.38
C ASN A 77 -10.11 -3.94 3.51
N PHE A 78 -9.45 -3.44 2.47
CA PHE A 78 -8.03 -3.13 2.49
C PHE A 78 -7.65 -2.07 1.46
N LEU A 79 -6.53 -1.42 1.69
CA LEU A 79 -5.79 -0.68 0.69
C LEU A 79 -4.67 -1.55 0.15
N GLU A 80 -4.56 -1.64 -1.17
CA GLU A 80 -3.42 -2.24 -1.85
C GLU A 80 -2.44 -1.14 -2.25
N MET A 81 -1.16 -1.39 -2.04
CA MET A 81 -0.09 -0.47 -2.43
C MET A 81 0.97 -1.23 -3.22
N GLU A 82 1.33 -0.68 -4.37
CA GLU A 82 2.43 -1.15 -5.20
C GLU A 82 3.64 -0.22 -5.03
N LEU A 83 4.73 -0.78 -4.50
CA LEU A 83 5.98 -0.08 -4.30
C LEU A 83 7.07 -0.67 -5.19
N GLY A 84 7.92 0.18 -5.76
CA GLY A 84 9.01 -0.28 -6.61
C GLY A 84 10.11 0.75 -6.82
N GLU A 85 11.28 0.28 -7.25
CA GLU A 85 12.37 1.18 -7.68
C GLU A 85 12.07 1.83 -9.05
N TYR A 86 11.30 1.13 -9.89
CA TYR A 86 10.89 1.56 -11.23
C TYR A 86 9.40 1.32 -11.43
N LEU A 87 8.81 2.04 -12.39
CA LEU A 87 7.44 1.84 -12.83
C LEU A 87 7.35 0.53 -13.64
N GLU A 88 7.17 -0.59 -12.94
CA GLU A 88 6.85 -1.89 -13.55
C GLU A 88 5.50 -2.37 -13.02
N THR A 89 4.66 -2.86 -13.93
CA THR A 89 3.36 -3.44 -13.55
C THR A 89 3.58 -4.74 -12.80
N THR A 90 3.03 -4.86 -11.58
CA THR A 90 3.01 -6.14 -10.88
C THR A 90 2.29 -7.17 -11.74
N LYS A 91 2.94 -8.30 -12.04
CA LYS A 91 2.25 -9.37 -12.77
C LYS A 91 1.18 -9.95 -11.85
N GLN A 92 -0.06 -10.03 -12.34
CA GLN A 92 -1.19 -10.54 -11.57
C GLN A 92 -0.92 -11.91 -10.92
N GLN A 93 -0.16 -12.78 -11.59
CA GLN A 93 0.22 -14.10 -11.09
C GLN A 93 1.14 -14.08 -9.84
N ASP A 94 1.84 -12.97 -9.62
CA ASP A 94 2.75 -12.77 -8.49
C ASP A 94 2.09 -11.92 -7.38
N SER A 95 0.83 -11.50 -7.60
CA SER A 95 0.10 -10.65 -6.66
C SER A 95 -0.53 -11.46 -5.53
N ILE A 96 -0.54 -10.87 -4.34
CA ILE A 96 -1.21 -11.41 -3.15
C ILE A 96 -2.64 -10.90 -2.99
N ASN A 97 -3.12 -10.06 -3.91
CA ASN A 97 -4.47 -9.52 -3.90
C ASN A 97 -5.51 -10.64 -4.04
N PRO A 98 -6.40 -10.81 -3.05
CA PRO A 98 -7.36 -11.90 -3.06
C PRO A 98 -8.38 -11.78 -4.20
N TYR A 99 -8.70 -10.58 -4.69
CA TYR A 99 -9.66 -10.42 -5.79
C TYR A 99 -9.11 -10.90 -7.13
N ILE A 100 -7.79 -10.78 -7.32
CA ILE A 100 -7.10 -11.29 -8.52
C ILE A 100 -7.11 -12.82 -8.48
N PHE A 101 -6.73 -13.41 -7.34
CA PHE A 101 -6.74 -14.85 -7.15
C PHE A 101 -8.15 -15.46 -7.23
N LEU A 102 -9.14 -14.86 -6.56
CA LEU A 102 -10.51 -15.39 -6.53
C LEU A 102 -11.16 -15.36 -7.92
N SER A 103 -10.91 -14.32 -8.72
CA SER A 103 -11.42 -14.28 -10.10
C SER A 103 -10.97 -15.49 -10.92
N ALA A 104 -9.74 -15.98 -10.70
CA ALA A 104 -9.21 -17.16 -11.39
C ALA A 104 -9.88 -18.48 -10.94
N LEU A 105 -10.50 -18.54 -9.75
CA LEU A 105 -11.18 -19.75 -9.26
C LEU A 105 -12.60 -19.92 -9.84
N TYR A 106 -13.27 -18.84 -10.23
CA TYR A 106 -14.66 -18.87 -10.72
C TYR A 106 -14.79 -19.10 -12.24
N TYR A 107 -13.69 -19.02 -13.00
CA TYR A 107 -13.65 -19.41 -14.40
C TYR A 107 -13.06 -20.83 -14.54
N ASN A 108 -13.87 -21.85 -14.21
CA ASN A 108 -13.66 -23.24 -14.62
C ASN A 108 -14.81 -23.68 -15.54
#